data_AF-A0A563EQ03-F1
#
_entry.id   AF-A0A563EQ03-F1
#
_cell.length_a   1.000
_cell.length_b   1.000
_cell.length_c   1.000
_cell.angle_alpha   90.00
_cell.angle_beta   90.00
_cell.angle_gamma   90.00
#
_symmetry.space_group_name_H-M   'P 1'
#
loop_
_entity.id
_entity.type
_entity.pdbx_description
1 polymer ?
#
loop_
_entity_poly.entity_id
_entity_poly.type
_entity_poly.pdbx_seq_one_letter_code
_entity_poly.pdbx_strand_id
1 'polypeptide(L)'
;MLPVQPLLQRAAAALDWHGIVVPDVAVLGQQVSAVVRVQSDVHEWRTANGWPPRADPSWFRSWFEPSAHDRLPVAAVELVGVLVGESTVDRALQSCGTLMTLAPCAVVLPRTEESQAWPFIELDYYGIGVVTVDEAGADLMVPPEDRSSEFGPSLFGRWLLEVLYERVLKEAHAPVKS
;
A
#
# COMPACT_ATOMS: atom_id res chain seq x y z
N MET A 1 11.92 18.41 -11.76
CA MET A 1 11.31 17.63 -10.66
C MET A 1 10.13 16.87 -11.26
N LEU A 2 10.30 15.59 -11.56
CA LEU A 2 9.21 14.75 -12.04
C LEU A 2 8.12 14.65 -10.95
N PRO A 3 6.84 14.49 -11.32
CA PRO A 3 5.81 14.22 -10.34
C PRO A 3 6.12 12.91 -9.60
N VAL A 4 5.87 12.87 -8.29
CA VAL A 4 6.16 11.71 -7.42
C VAL A 4 5.42 10.45 -7.88
N GLN A 5 4.24 10.62 -8.48
CA GLN A 5 3.36 9.53 -8.92
C GLN A 5 3.97 8.63 -10.01
N PRO A 6 4.59 9.15 -11.11
CA PRO A 6 5.34 8.33 -12.06
C PRO A 6 6.47 7.49 -11.45
N LEU A 7 7.19 8.01 -10.44
CA LEU A 7 8.28 7.27 -9.80
C LEU A 7 7.75 6.10 -8.97
N LEU A 8 6.64 6.30 -8.25
CA LEU A 8 6.00 5.26 -7.46
C LEU A 8 5.42 4.15 -8.34
N GLN A 9 4.88 4.49 -9.52
CA GLN A 9 4.41 3.51 -10.50
C GLN A 9 5.55 2.66 -11.04
N ARG A 10 6.71 3.26 -11.35
CA ARG A 10 7.90 2.52 -11.75
C ARG A 10 8.40 1.61 -10.62
N ALA A 11 8.39 2.09 -9.39
CA ALA A 11 8.78 1.29 -8.24
C ALA A 11 7.87 0.07 -8.04
N ALA A 12 6.55 0.26 -8.12
CA ALA A 12 5.59 -0.83 -8.09
C ALA A 12 5.85 -1.85 -9.21
N ALA A 13 6.15 -1.39 -10.44
CA ALA A 13 6.49 -2.26 -11.55
C ALA A 13 7.79 -3.05 -11.33
N ALA A 14 8.84 -2.43 -10.75
CA ALA A 14 10.09 -3.11 -10.41
C ALA A 14 9.91 -4.22 -9.35
N LEU A 15 8.89 -4.09 -8.50
CA LEU A 15 8.50 -5.07 -7.49
C LEU A 15 7.54 -6.15 -8.01
N ASP A 16 7.16 -6.10 -9.30
CA ASP A 16 6.10 -6.92 -9.88
C ASP A 16 4.73 -6.76 -9.17
N TRP A 17 4.49 -5.58 -8.57
CA TRP A 17 3.24 -5.27 -7.90
C TRP A 17 2.22 -4.71 -8.89
N HIS A 18 1.30 -5.58 -9.32
CA HIS A 18 0.22 -5.20 -10.22
C HIS A 18 -0.99 -4.63 -9.47
N GLY A 19 -1.32 -3.37 -9.75
CA GLY A 19 -2.48 -2.69 -9.19
C GLY A 19 -2.48 -1.19 -9.48
N ILE A 20 -3.33 -0.48 -8.77
CA ILE A 20 -3.43 0.98 -8.78
C ILE A 20 -2.55 1.51 -7.64
N VAL A 21 -1.68 2.47 -7.94
CA VAL A 21 -0.89 3.17 -6.91
C VAL A 21 -1.73 4.33 -6.37
N VAL A 22 -2.14 4.23 -5.11
CA VAL A 22 -2.86 5.26 -4.36
C VAL A 22 -1.85 6.05 -3.52
N PRO A 23 -1.53 7.30 -3.88
CA PRO A 23 -0.55 8.10 -3.15
C PRO A 23 -1.11 8.71 -1.86
N ASP A 24 -0.22 9.27 -1.04
CA ASP A 24 -0.52 10.13 0.12
C ASP A 24 -1.55 9.53 1.10
N VAL A 25 -1.39 8.25 1.41
CA VAL A 25 -2.22 7.51 2.37
C VAL A 25 -1.59 7.65 3.76
N ALA A 26 -2.37 8.16 4.72
CA ALA A 26 -1.96 8.22 6.11
C ALA A 26 -2.18 6.86 6.79
N VAL A 27 -1.11 6.17 7.17
CA VAL A 27 -1.16 4.84 7.80
C VAL A 27 -0.23 4.81 8.99
N LEU A 28 -0.74 4.49 10.19
CA LEU A 28 0.06 4.36 11.42
C LEU A 28 1.00 5.56 11.69
N GLY A 29 0.56 6.77 11.35
CA GLY A 29 1.33 8.01 11.51
C GLY A 29 2.33 8.30 10.38
N GLN A 30 2.42 7.45 9.36
CA GLN A 30 3.27 7.62 8.18
C GLN A 30 2.44 8.07 6.96
N GLN A 31 3.08 8.81 6.05
CA GLN A 31 2.54 9.09 4.72
C GLN A 31 3.17 8.13 3.73
N VAL A 32 2.33 7.32 3.08
CA VAL A 32 2.79 6.21 2.23
C VAL A 32 2.02 6.20 0.92
N SER A 33 2.49 5.42 -0.03
CA SER A 33 1.71 5.05 -1.20
C SER A 33 1.33 3.57 -1.11
N ALA A 34 0.07 3.26 -1.35
CA ALA A 34 -0.41 1.88 -1.33
C ALA A 34 -0.59 1.39 -2.77
N VAL A 35 -0.16 0.15 -3.05
CA VAL A 35 -0.52 -0.54 -4.29
C VAL A 35 -1.70 -1.44 -4.00
N VAL A 36 -2.79 -1.25 -4.74
CA VAL A 36 -4.05 -1.95 -4.47
C VAL A 36 -4.61 -2.60 -5.73
N ARG A 37 -5.19 -3.77 -5.56
CA ARG A 37 -5.89 -4.48 -6.63
C ARG A 37 -7.38 -4.48 -6.34
N VAL A 38 -8.18 -4.07 -7.32
CA VAL A 38 -9.65 -4.16 -7.22
C VAL A 38 -10.07 -5.60 -7.47
N GLN A 39 -10.88 -6.14 -6.57
CA GLN A 39 -11.55 -7.42 -6.75
C GLN A 39 -12.85 -7.16 -7.51
N SER A 40 -12.81 -7.26 -8.84
CA SER A 40 -13.93 -6.86 -9.73
C SER A 40 -15.25 -7.51 -9.34
N ASP A 41 -15.27 -8.83 -9.11
CA ASP A 41 -16.49 -9.55 -8.72
C ASP A 41 -17.09 -9.02 -7.41
N VAL A 42 -16.24 -8.69 -6.43
CA VAL A 42 -16.67 -8.11 -5.14
C VAL A 42 -17.14 -6.67 -5.32
N HIS A 43 -16.45 -5.87 -6.14
CA HIS A 43 -16.85 -4.50 -6.47
C HIS A 43 -18.23 -4.47 -7.15
N GLU A 44 -18.44 -5.33 -8.15
CA GLU A 44 -19.70 -5.44 -8.87
C GLU A 44 -20.84 -5.88 -7.94
N TRP A 45 -20.61 -6.93 -7.14
CA TRP A 45 -21.59 -7.40 -6.17
C TRP A 45 -21.94 -6.29 -5.16
N ARG A 46 -20.94 -5.59 -4.62
CA ARG A 46 -21.18 -4.50 -3.66
C ARG A 46 -21.97 -3.36 -4.29
N THR A 47 -21.62 -2.97 -5.51
CA THR A 47 -22.33 -1.92 -6.25
C THR A 47 -23.78 -2.31 -6.51
N ALA A 48 -24.03 -3.53 -6.99
CA ALA A 48 -25.37 -4.04 -7.25
C ALA A 48 -26.24 -4.15 -5.98
N ASN A 49 -25.63 -4.38 -4.82
CA ASN A 49 -26.31 -4.57 -3.54
C ASN A 49 -26.27 -3.34 -2.61
N GLY A 50 -25.83 -2.17 -3.11
CA GLY A 50 -25.84 -0.94 -2.32
C GLY A 50 -24.84 -0.89 -1.16
N TRP A 51 -23.67 -1.51 -1.33
CA TRP A 51 -22.56 -1.56 -0.36
C TRP A 51 -21.39 -0.65 -0.77
N PRO A 52 -21.50 0.69 -0.62
CA PRO A 52 -20.41 1.61 -0.94
C PRO A 52 -19.19 1.40 -0.01
N PRO A 53 -18.03 2.00 -0.32
CA PRO A 53 -16.91 2.07 0.62
C PRO A 53 -17.35 2.65 1.98
N ARG A 54 -16.84 2.10 3.08
CA ARG A 54 -17.11 2.56 4.46
C ARG A 54 -15.84 3.08 5.13
N ALA A 55 -15.33 4.21 4.65
CA ALA A 55 -14.07 4.81 5.12
C ALA A 55 -14.20 5.56 6.46
N ASP A 56 -15.41 5.86 6.94
CA ASP A 56 -15.62 6.53 8.23
C ASP A 56 -15.26 5.60 9.41
N PRO A 57 -14.26 5.94 10.25
CA PRO A 57 -13.90 5.15 11.42
C PRO A 57 -15.02 5.01 12.46
N SER A 58 -16.06 5.87 12.44
CA SER A 58 -17.20 5.76 13.36
C SER A 58 -17.97 4.44 13.15
N TRP A 59 -17.99 3.94 11.91
CA TRP A 59 -18.61 2.67 11.53
C TRP A 59 -17.93 1.48 12.21
N PHE A 60 -16.66 1.62 12.56
CA PHE A 60 -15.84 0.57 13.16
C PHE A 60 -16.39 0.10 14.50
N ARG A 61 -17.06 0.98 15.26
CA ARG A 61 -17.73 0.61 16.52
C ARG A 61 -18.80 -0.46 16.30
N SER A 62 -19.48 -0.43 15.15
CA SER A 62 -20.50 -1.42 14.80
C SER A 62 -19.92 -2.80 14.47
N TRP A 63 -18.62 -2.91 14.13
CA TRP A 63 -17.97 -4.20 13.86
C TRP A 63 -17.63 -4.96 15.15
N PHE A 64 -17.58 -4.27 16.30
CA PHE A 64 -17.41 -4.91 17.60
C PHE A 64 -18.70 -5.56 18.12
N GLU A 65 -19.85 -5.33 17.47
CA GLU A 65 -21.08 -6.02 17.83
C GLU A 65 -21.06 -7.45 17.27
N PRO A 66 -21.22 -8.49 18.11
CA PRO A 66 -21.22 -9.88 17.65
C PRO A 66 -22.27 -10.18 16.57
N SER A 67 -23.37 -9.41 16.55
CA SER A 67 -24.45 -9.49 15.57
C SER A 67 -24.10 -8.96 14.17
N ALA A 68 -23.00 -8.23 14.02
CA ALA A 68 -22.61 -7.58 12.76
C ALA A 68 -21.66 -8.42 11.89
N HIS A 69 -21.02 -9.45 12.45
CA HIS A 69 -19.95 -10.20 11.78
C HIS A 69 -20.43 -10.91 10.49
N ASP A 70 -21.66 -11.43 10.48
CA ASP A 70 -22.25 -12.11 9.30
C ASP A 70 -22.76 -11.14 8.22
N ARG A 71 -22.66 -9.82 8.45
CA ARG A 71 -23.26 -8.79 7.57
C ARG A 71 -22.23 -7.87 6.92
N LEU A 72 -20.94 -8.08 7.17
CA LEU A 72 -19.90 -7.26 6.57
C LEU A 72 -19.58 -7.77 5.16
N PRO A 73 -19.67 -6.92 4.13
CA PRO A 73 -19.29 -7.33 2.78
C PRO A 73 -17.80 -7.70 2.76
N VAL A 74 -17.38 -8.53 1.81
CA VAL A 74 -15.96 -8.78 1.56
C VAL A 74 -15.28 -7.46 1.14
N ALA A 75 -13.97 -7.32 1.40
CA ALA A 75 -13.22 -6.16 0.95
C ALA A 75 -13.16 -6.14 -0.59
N ALA A 76 -13.49 -5.02 -1.21
CA ALA A 76 -13.47 -4.87 -2.68
C ALA A 76 -12.07 -4.61 -3.24
N VAL A 77 -11.08 -4.40 -2.37
CA VAL A 77 -9.69 -4.22 -2.74
C VAL A 77 -8.80 -5.13 -1.90
N GLU A 78 -7.68 -5.52 -2.49
CA GLU A 78 -6.55 -6.17 -1.86
C GLU A 78 -5.42 -5.14 -1.75
N LEU A 79 -4.75 -5.08 -0.59
CA LEU A 79 -3.53 -4.30 -0.42
C LEU A 79 -2.35 -5.18 -0.87
N VAL A 80 -1.82 -4.91 -2.06
CA VAL A 80 -0.72 -5.67 -2.68
C VAL A 80 0.61 -5.34 -2.01
N GLY A 81 0.80 -4.07 -1.65
CA GLY A 81 2.02 -3.63 -0.98
C GLY A 81 1.99 -2.16 -0.60
N VAL A 82 2.96 -1.76 0.20
CA VAL A 82 3.14 -0.39 0.68
C VAL A 82 4.51 0.13 0.22
N LEU A 83 4.51 1.31 -0.37
CA LEU A 83 5.69 2.04 -0.83
C LEU A 83 5.93 3.24 0.09
N VAL A 84 7.14 3.35 0.63
CA VAL A 84 7.56 4.47 1.48
C VAL A 84 8.69 5.22 0.80
N GLY A 85 8.50 6.50 0.50
CA GLY A 85 9.56 7.32 -0.10
C GLY A 85 10.52 7.87 0.96
N GLU A 86 11.81 7.63 0.81
CA GLU A 86 12.85 8.19 1.69
C GLU A 86 14.02 8.75 0.87
N SER A 87 14.77 9.67 1.46
CA SER A 87 15.97 10.23 0.82
C SER A 87 17.23 9.42 1.11
N THR A 88 17.25 8.70 2.24
CA THR A 88 18.39 7.89 2.69
C THR A 88 17.90 6.59 3.33
N VAL A 89 18.76 5.57 3.33
CA VAL A 89 18.46 4.25 3.88
C VAL A 89 18.24 4.27 5.40
N ASP A 90 18.89 5.19 6.13
CA ASP A 90 18.88 5.26 7.60
C ASP A 90 17.49 5.39 8.21
N ARG A 91 16.52 5.92 7.45
CA ARG A 91 15.13 6.07 7.90
C ARG A 91 14.23 4.92 7.50
N ALA A 92 14.65 4.11 6.53
CA ALA A 92 13.82 3.08 5.92
C ALA A 92 13.25 2.10 6.95
N LEU A 93 14.09 1.61 7.88
CA LEU A 93 13.66 0.66 8.92
C LEU A 93 12.57 1.27 9.81
N GLN A 94 12.77 2.50 10.27
CA GLN A 94 11.80 3.21 11.11
C GLN A 94 10.49 3.46 10.36
N SER A 95 10.58 3.92 9.12
CA SER A 95 9.42 4.31 8.32
C SER A 95 8.62 3.09 7.84
N CYS A 96 9.28 1.96 7.57
CA CYS A 96 8.63 0.74 7.06
C CYS A 96 8.18 -0.23 8.17
N GLY A 97 8.85 -0.28 9.32
CA GLY A 97 8.77 -1.40 10.26
C GLY A 97 7.36 -1.78 10.73
N THR A 98 6.50 -0.81 11.05
CA THR A 98 5.12 -1.11 11.47
C THR A 98 4.20 -1.42 10.30
N LEU A 99 4.49 -0.92 9.10
CA LEU A 99 3.67 -1.10 7.90
C LEU A 99 3.75 -2.54 7.37
N MET A 100 4.84 -3.25 7.64
CA MET A 100 5.05 -4.67 7.30
C MET A 100 3.99 -5.59 7.90
N THR A 101 3.32 -5.14 8.96
CA THR A 101 2.22 -5.87 9.61
C THR A 101 0.94 -5.88 8.76
N LEU A 102 0.87 -5.04 7.71
CA LEU A 102 -0.32 -4.84 6.90
C LEU A 102 -0.20 -5.49 5.51
N ALA A 103 0.99 -5.46 4.91
CA ALA A 103 1.31 -6.00 3.58
C ALA A 103 2.84 -5.99 3.37
N PRO A 104 3.36 -6.62 2.30
CA PRO A 104 4.72 -6.38 1.83
C PRO A 104 5.04 -4.89 1.76
N CYS A 105 6.18 -4.49 2.32
CA CYS A 105 6.56 -3.09 2.45
C CYS A 105 7.93 -2.86 1.80
N ALA A 106 8.04 -1.83 0.97
CA ALA A 106 9.28 -1.46 0.32
C ALA A 106 9.56 0.03 0.45
N VAL A 107 10.82 0.37 0.71
CA VAL A 107 11.32 1.74 0.63
C VAL A 107 11.72 2.08 -0.80
N VAL A 108 11.36 3.28 -1.24
CA VAL A 108 11.74 3.85 -2.53
C VAL A 108 12.77 4.94 -2.27
N LEU A 109 13.99 4.72 -2.75
CA LEU A 109 15.14 5.60 -2.55
C LEU A 109 15.59 6.22 -3.88
N PRO A 110 16.13 7.45 -3.89
CA PRO A 110 16.80 7.97 -5.07
C PRO A 110 18.02 7.10 -5.39
N ARG A 111 18.26 6.81 -6.67
CA ARG A 111 19.47 6.12 -7.10
C ARG A 111 20.69 7.00 -6.86
N THR A 112 21.71 6.46 -6.21
CA THR A 112 23.03 7.09 -6.05
C THR A 112 24.11 6.23 -6.71
N GLU A 113 25.22 6.83 -7.14
CA GLU A 113 26.34 6.11 -7.77
C GLU A 113 26.96 5.04 -6.84
N GLU A 114 26.78 5.21 -5.53
CA GLU A 114 27.23 4.30 -4.48
C GLU A 114 26.09 3.45 -3.90
N SER A 115 25.14 2.99 -4.73
CA SER A 115 24.12 2.01 -4.31
C SER A 115 24.79 0.65 -4.01
N GLN A 116 25.58 0.60 -2.94
CA GLN A 116 26.26 -0.59 -2.44
C GLN A 116 25.21 -1.50 -1.79
N ALA A 117 25.41 -2.81 -1.85
CA ALA A 117 24.47 -3.78 -1.26
C ALA A 117 24.54 -3.83 0.28
N TRP A 118 25.68 -3.44 0.86
CA TRP A 118 25.93 -3.57 2.31
C TRP A 118 24.93 -2.82 3.21
N PRO A 119 24.52 -1.57 2.91
CA PRO A 119 23.52 -0.84 3.70
C PRO A 119 22.12 -1.45 3.70
N PHE A 120 21.83 -2.40 2.79
CA PHE A 120 20.50 -3.02 2.69
C PHE A 120 20.38 -4.33 3.47
N ILE A 121 21.47 -4.87 4.01
CA ILE A 121 21.46 -6.14 4.75
C ILE A 121 20.48 -6.09 5.94
N GLU A 122 20.41 -4.96 6.65
CA GLU A 122 19.46 -4.81 7.75
C GLU A 122 18.01 -4.83 7.25
N LEU A 123 17.73 -4.18 6.12
CA LEU A 123 16.39 -4.16 5.54
C LEU A 123 15.98 -5.54 5.02
N ASP A 124 16.88 -6.24 4.35
CA ASP A 124 16.72 -7.63 3.91
C ASP A 124 16.43 -8.55 5.11
N TYR A 125 17.22 -8.44 6.18
CA TYR A 125 17.01 -9.21 7.41
C TYR A 125 15.62 -9.02 8.04
N TYR A 126 15.07 -7.80 7.97
CA TYR A 126 13.72 -7.54 8.49
C TYR A 126 12.60 -7.89 7.49
N GLY A 127 12.93 -8.10 6.21
CA GLY A 127 11.99 -8.38 5.12
C GLY A 127 11.47 -7.12 4.39
N ILE A 128 12.17 -6.00 4.52
CA ILE A 128 11.82 -4.72 3.87
C ILE A 128 12.45 -4.66 2.48
N GLY A 129 11.60 -4.49 1.48
CA GLY A 129 12.06 -4.34 0.09
C GLY A 129 12.74 -2.99 -0.14
N VAL A 130 13.65 -2.94 -1.10
CA VAL A 130 14.36 -1.72 -1.49
C VAL A 130 14.28 -1.55 -2.99
N VAL A 131 13.74 -0.41 -3.41
CA VAL A 131 13.75 0.01 -4.82
C VAL A 131 14.51 1.31 -4.94
N THR A 132 15.45 1.37 -5.87
CA THR A 132 16.11 2.63 -6.25
C THR A 132 15.47 3.19 -7.49
N VAL A 133 15.23 4.50 -7.52
CA VAL A 133 14.56 5.19 -8.64
C VAL A 133 15.34 6.40 -9.11
N ASP A 134 15.30 6.64 -10.41
CA ASP A 134 15.79 7.85 -11.05
C ASP A 134 14.91 8.25 -12.25
N GLU A 135 15.38 9.18 -13.07
CA GLU A 135 14.65 9.59 -14.27
C GLU A 135 14.55 8.46 -15.31
N ALA A 136 15.55 7.57 -15.37
CA ALA A 136 15.67 6.50 -16.35
C ALA A 136 14.81 5.26 -15.99
N GLY A 137 14.61 4.97 -14.72
CA GLY A 137 13.87 3.78 -14.30
C GLY A 137 13.84 3.53 -12.80
N ALA A 138 13.49 2.30 -12.45
CA ALA A 138 13.45 1.79 -11.09
C ALA A 138 14.09 0.39 -11.07
N ASP A 139 14.99 0.14 -10.11
CA ASP A 139 15.62 -1.16 -9.92
C ASP A 139 15.33 -1.72 -8.54
N LEU A 140 14.96 -2.99 -8.52
CA LEU A 140 14.79 -3.77 -7.31
C LEU A 140 16.16 -4.19 -6.76
N MET A 141 16.47 -3.72 -5.55
CA MET A 141 17.71 -4.07 -4.85
C MET A 141 17.51 -5.19 -3.83
N VAL A 142 16.39 -5.17 -3.13
CA VAL A 142 15.98 -6.18 -2.14
C VAL A 142 14.49 -6.49 -2.34
N PRO A 143 14.10 -7.77 -2.53
CA PRO A 143 12.70 -8.14 -2.59
C PRO A 143 12.05 -8.03 -1.20
N PRO A 144 10.82 -7.47 -1.08
CA PRO A 144 10.10 -7.47 0.19
C PRO A 144 9.53 -8.86 0.50
N GLU A 145 9.42 -9.18 1.79
CA GLU A 145 8.72 -10.36 2.27
C GLU A 145 7.26 -10.04 2.64
N ASP A 146 6.35 -11.00 2.46
CA ASP A 146 4.99 -10.90 3.00
C ASP A 146 4.91 -11.43 4.42
N ARG A 147 5.18 -10.55 5.37
CA ARG A 147 5.09 -10.84 6.81
C ARG A 147 3.72 -10.51 7.41
N SER A 148 2.79 -9.98 6.62
CA SER A 148 1.47 -9.58 7.12
C SER A 148 0.69 -10.76 7.72
N SER A 149 0.88 -11.95 7.14
CA SER A 149 0.26 -13.20 7.59
C SER A 149 0.67 -13.63 9.00
N GLU A 150 1.86 -13.24 9.48
CA GLU A 150 2.33 -13.52 10.85
C GLU A 150 1.51 -12.78 11.92
N PHE A 151 0.88 -11.67 11.55
CA PHE A 151 0.10 -10.80 12.45
C PHE A 151 -1.40 -11.07 12.40
N GLY A 152 -1.87 -11.76 11.35
CA GLY A 152 -3.27 -12.09 11.14
C GLY A 152 -4.15 -10.88 10.78
N PRO A 153 -5.45 -11.11 10.53
CA PRO A 153 -6.36 -10.05 10.15
C PRO A 153 -6.56 -9.07 11.31
N SER A 154 -6.43 -7.77 11.03
CA SER A 154 -6.76 -6.72 11.97
C SER A 154 -7.96 -5.93 11.48
N LEU A 155 -8.77 -5.43 12.42
CA LEU A 155 -9.84 -4.50 12.06
C LEU A 155 -9.22 -3.27 11.36
N PHE A 156 -8.08 -2.77 11.84
CA PHE A 156 -7.43 -1.59 11.26
C PHE A 156 -7.09 -1.81 9.79
N GLY A 157 -6.47 -2.95 9.47
CA GLY A 157 -6.21 -3.35 8.08
C GLY A 157 -7.50 -3.43 7.27
N ARG A 158 -8.57 -4.00 7.85
CA ARG A 158 -9.86 -4.06 7.17
C ARG A 158 -10.49 -2.68 6.90
N TRP A 159 -10.36 -1.72 7.81
CA TRP A 159 -10.79 -0.34 7.58
C TRP A 159 -9.90 0.37 6.55
N LEU A 160 -8.59 0.15 6.59
CA LEU A 160 -7.67 0.67 5.59
C LEU A 160 -8.08 0.24 4.18
N LEU A 161 -8.52 -1.00 3.99
CA LEU A 161 -9.07 -1.46 2.70
C LEU A 161 -10.31 -0.67 2.27
N GLU A 162 -11.19 -0.25 3.19
CA GLU A 162 -12.35 0.59 2.86
C GLU A 162 -11.94 2.02 2.49
N VAL A 163 -10.93 2.59 3.16
CA VAL A 163 -10.33 3.88 2.82
C VAL A 163 -9.71 3.84 1.42
N LEU A 164 -8.94 2.80 1.14
CA LEU A 164 -8.28 2.60 -0.15
C LEU A 164 -9.30 2.36 -1.27
N TYR A 165 -10.34 1.57 -1.01
CA TYR A 165 -11.43 1.37 -1.96
C TYR A 165 -12.13 2.69 -2.30
N GLU A 166 -12.42 3.53 -1.31
CA GLU A 166 -13.00 4.85 -1.55
C GLU A 166 -12.10 5.73 -2.43
N ARG A 167 -10.79 5.74 -2.17
CA ARG A 167 -9.82 6.50 -2.97
C ARG A 167 -9.72 6.01 -4.40
N VAL A 168 -9.65 4.70 -4.62
CA VAL A 168 -9.64 4.12 -5.97
C VAL A 168 -10.88 4.53 -6.75
N LEU A 169 -12.07 4.47 -6.14
CA LEU A 169 -13.28 4.92 -6.81
C LEU A 169 -13.23 6.42 -7.12
N LYS A 170 -12.75 7.27 -6.20
CA LYS A 170 -12.63 8.71 -6.45
C LYS A 170 -11.67 9.01 -7.62
N GLU A 171 -10.56 8.31 -7.72
CA GLU A 171 -9.60 8.47 -8.83
C GLU A 171 -10.17 7.97 -10.16
N ALA A 172 -10.85 6.82 -10.17
CA ALA A 172 -11.49 6.28 -11.38
C ALA A 172 -12.59 7.20 -11.95
N HIS A 173 -13.25 7.98 -11.09
CA HIS A 173 -14.29 8.94 -11.47
C HIS A 173 -13.77 10.38 -11.65
N ALA A 174 -12.47 10.64 -11.44
CA ALA A 174 -11.91 11.96 -11.67
C ALA A 174 -11.89 12.26 -13.18
N PRO A 175 -12.34 13.46 -13.63
CA PRO A 175 -12.27 13.83 -15.03
C PRO A 175 -10.81 13.82 -15.50
N VAL A 176 -10.54 13.17 -16.63
CA VAL A 176 -9.23 13.20 -17.29
C VAL A 176 -8.91 14.66 -17.60
N LYS A 177 -7.95 15.24 -16.88
CA LYS A 177 -7.42 16.56 -17.22
C LYS A 177 -6.69 16.43 -18.55
N SER A 178 -7.36 16.89 -19.62
CA SER A 178 -6.77 17.10 -20.94
C SER A 178 -5.84 18.30 -20.94
#